data_AF-A6FGG3-F1
#
_entry.id   AF-A6FGG3-F1
#
_cell.length_a   1.000
_cell.length_b   1.000
_cell.length_c   1.000
_cell.angle_alpha   90.00
_cell.angle_beta   90.00
_cell.angle_gamma   90.00
#
_symmetry.space_group_name_H-M   'P 1'
#
loop_
_entity.id
_entity.type
_entity.pdbx_description
1 polymer ?
#
loop_
_entity_poly.entity_id
_entity_poly.type
_entity_poly.pdbx_seq_one_letter_code
_entity_poly.pdbx_strand_id
1 'polypeptide(L)'
;MNNELDIIDNLAELKRFLLSVELGGLGLQGVAGIGMATNNKDGRHFIAVFDDNQKLLLSRYVTDDVYENGKEMVRHGVQTQH
;
A
#
# COMPACT_ATOMS: atom_id res chain seq x y z
N MET A 1 7.04 -3.50 22.90
CA MET A 1 6.36 -4.72 22.42
C MET A 1 5.21 -4.28 21.53
N ASN A 2 4.95 -5.04 20.46
CA ASN A 2 3.94 -4.87 19.40
C ASN A 2 4.28 -3.96 18.22
N ASN A 3 5.27 -4.40 17.43
CA ASN A 3 5.17 -4.25 15.97
C ASN A 3 4.99 -5.65 15.39
N GLU A 4 3.93 -6.35 15.83
CA GLU A 4 3.37 -7.40 14.98
C GLU A 4 3.13 -6.72 13.64
N LEU A 5 3.97 -7.08 12.68
CA LEU A 5 4.06 -6.46 11.39
C LEU A 5 2.64 -6.36 10.85
N ASP A 6 2.16 -5.13 10.73
CA ASP A 6 0.78 -4.82 10.36
C ASP A 6 0.63 -5.16 8.86
N ILE A 7 0.51 -6.46 8.64
CA ILE A 7 0.36 -7.12 7.35
C ILE A 7 -1.09 -6.94 6.97
N ILE A 8 -1.31 -6.38 5.79
CA ILE A 8 -2.64 -6.31 5.20
C ILE A 8 -2.93 -7.70 4.64
N ASP A 9 -3.80 -8.44 5.31
CA ASP A 9 -4.06 -9.85 4.98
C ASP A 9 -5.35 -10.07 4.17
N ASN A 10 -6.16 -9.03 4.01
CA ASN A 10 -7.41 -9.05 3.26
C ASN A 10 -7.66 -7.76 2.46
N LEU A 11 -8.54 -7.86 1.44
CA LEU A 11 -8.86 -6.75 0.54
C LEU A 11 -9.57 -5.57 1.23
N ALA A 12 -10.31 -5.82 2.32
CA ALA A 12 -10.99 -4.74 3.05
C ALA A 12 -9.98 -3.86 3.80
N GLU A 13 -8.95 -4.45 4.39
CA GLU A 13 -7.83 -3.72 4.96
C GLU A 13 -6.99 -3.01 3.90
N LEU A 14 -6.76 -3.64 2.75
CA LEU A 14 -6.11 -2.97 1.62
C LEU A 14 -6.87 -1.70 1.24
N LYS A 15 -8.20 -1.80 1.10
CA LYS A 15 -9.05 -0.65 0.78
C LYS A 15 -8.96 0.45 1.83
N ARG A 16 -9.00 0.09 3.12
CA ARG A 16 -8.86 1.05 4.23
C ARG A 16 -7.50 1.73 4.23
N PHE A 17 -6.44 0.97 3.94
CA PHE A 17 -5.09 1.49 3.81
C PHE A 17 -5.01 2.52 2.68
N LEU A 18 -5.50 2.16 1.48
CA LEU A 18 -5.55 3.07 0.34
C LEU A 18 -6.31 4.35 0.70
N LEU A 19 -7.55 4.25 1.19
CA LEU A 19 -8.34 5.42 1.61
C LEU A 19 -7.63 6.27 2.68
N SER A 20 -6.89 5.66 3.61
CA SER A 20 -6.16 6.40 4.65
C SER A 20 -4.97 7.16 4.09
N VAL A 21 -4.30 6.62 3.07
CA VAL A 21 -3.23 7.31 2.33
C VAL A 21 -3.81 8.50 1.57
N GLU A 22 -4.96 8.32 0.92
CA GLU A 22 -5.66 9.35 0.13
C GLU A 22 -6.14 10.53 0.97
N LEU A 23 -6.75 10.23 2.12
CA LEU A 23 -7.29 11.23 3.03
C LEU A 23 -6.19 11.91 3.88
N GLY A 24 -4.92 11.56 3.68
CA GLY A 24 -3.81 12.04 4.50
C GLY A 24 -3.87 11.57 5.96
N GLY A 25 -4.70 10.56 6.27
CA GLY A 25 -4.93 10.06 7.63
C GLY A 25 -3.69 9.43 8.28
N LEU A 26 -2.67 9.12 7.49
CA LEU A 26 -1.39 8.59 7.96
C LEU A 26 -0.33 9.68 8.20
N GLY A 27 -0.68 10.96 8.05
CA GLY A 27 0.27 12.08 8.18
C GLY A 27 1.31 12.15 7.06
N LEU A 28 1.09 11.41 5.97
CA LEU A 28 1.95 11.40 4.79
C LEU A 28 1.70 12.69 3.98
N GLN A 29 2.77 13.38 3.62
CA GLN A 29 2.72 14.58 2.77
C GLN A 29 3.41 14.28 1.45
N GLY A 30 2.86 14.86 0.37
CA GLY A 30 3.44 14.71 -0.98
C GLY A 30 3.31 13.29 -1.52
N VAL A 31 2.25 12.55 -1.18
CA VAL A 31 1.98 11.24 -1.79
C VAL A 31 1.69 11.45 -3.27
N ALA A 32 2.53 10.87 -4.12
CA ALA A 32 2.39 10.94 -5.58
C ALA A 32 1.96 9.60 -6.20
N GLY A 33 2.13 8.49 -5.48
CA GLY A 33 1.74 7.19 -5.99
C GLY A 33 1.76 6.07 -4.97
N ILE A 34 1.03 5.00 -5.29
CA ILE A 34 0.97 3.77 -4.53
C ILE A 34 1.24 2.61 -5.49
N GLY A 35 2.03 1.63 -5.07
CA GLY A 35 2.36 0.46 -5.88
C GLY A 35 2.56 -0.79 -5.03
N MET A 36 2.45 -1.96 -5.65
CA MET A 36 2.78 -3.24 -5.02
C MET A 36 4.09 -3.78 -5.56
N ALA A 37 4.92 -4.33 -4.69
CA ALA A 37 6.23 -4.86 -5.03
C ALA A 37 6.54 -6.12 -4.21
N THR A 38 7.56 -6.85 -4.64
CA THR A 38 8.07 -8.04 -3.95
C THR A 38 9.45 -7.73 -3.43
N ASN A 39 9.72 -8.04 -2.16
CA ASN A 39 11.03 -7.85 -1.59
C ASN A 39 11.94 -9.02 -1.98
N ASN A 40 12.99 -8.75 -2.76
CA ASN A 40 13.93 -9.77 -3.24
C ASN A 40 14.71 -10.49 -2.13
N LYS A 41 14.78 -9.94 -0.91
CA LYS A 41 15.49 -10.58 0.21
C LYS A 41 14.68 -11.70 0.87
N ASP A 42 13.38 -11.47 1.06
CA ASP A 42 12.50 -12.38 1.83
C ASP A 42 11.40 -13.02 0.97
N GLY A 43 11.25 -12.61 -0.29
CA GLY A 43 10.15 -13.03 -1.18
C GLY A 43 8.78 -12.45 -0.82
N ARG A 44 8.65 -11.70 0.28
CA ARG A 44 7.36 -11.15 0.74
C ARG A 44 6.88 -10.00 -0.13
N HIS A 45 5.58 -10.00 -0.41
CA HIS A 45 4.88 -8.92 -1.08
C HIS A 45 4.60 -7.76 -0.13
N PHE A 46 4.66 -6.55 -0.65
CA PHE A 46 4.34 -5.34 0.10
C PHE A 46 3.71 -4.29 -0.81
N ILE A 47 2.88 -3.45 -0.21
CA ILE A 47 2.42 -2.20 -0.79
C ILE A 47 3.35 -1.07 -0.35
N ALA A 48 3.62 -0.15 -1.26
CA ALA A 48 4.55 0.96 -1.12
C ALA A 48 3.89 2.27 -1.56
N VAL A 49 4.09 3.30 -0.77
CA VAL A 49 3.63 4.67 -1.03
C VAL A 49 4.87 5.51 -1.31
N PHE A 50 4.83 6.27 -2.40
CA PHE A 50 5.95 7.08 -2.88
C PHE A 50 5.60 8.56 -2.95
N ASP A 51 6.61 9.40 -2.77
CA ASP A 51 6.50 10.84 -3.04
C ASP A 51 6.75 11.18 -4.52
N ASP A 52 6.57 12.45 -4.87
CA ASP A 52 6.85 12.98 -6.21
C ASP A 52 8.29 12.70 -6.71
N ASN A 53 9.25 12.55 -5.80
CA ASN A 53 10.64 12.19 -6.11
C ASN A 53 10.88 10.67 -6.16
N GLN A 54 9.82 9.85 -6.23
CA GLN A 54 9.88 8.39 -6.19
C GLN A 54 10.51 7.81 -4.91
N LYS A 55 10.59 8.59 -3.82
CA LYS A 55 11.11 8.12 -2.54
C LYS A 55 10.02 7.35 -1.81
N LEU A 56 10.38 6.20 -1.26
CA LEU A 56 9.48 5.43 -0.41
C LEU A 56 9.14 6.24 0.87
N LEU A 57 7.85 6.54 1.05
CA LEU A 57 7.30 7.20 2.23
C LEU A 57 6.84 6.17 3.28
N LEU A 58 6.12 5.15 2.84
CA LEU A 58 5.57 4.10 3.70
C LEU A 58 5.49 2.78 2.94
N SER A 59 5.74 1.67 3.63
CA SER A 59 5.44 0.34 3.11
C SER A 59 4.74 -0.53 4.15
N ARG A 60 3.90 -1.44 3.66
CA ARG A 60 3.28 -2.49 4.48
C ARG A 60 3.31 -3.82 3.75
N TYR A 61 3.61 -4.88 4.48
CA TYR A 61 3.54 -6.23 3.93
C TYR A 61 2.08 -6.58 3.60
N VAL A 62 1.91 -7.40 2.58
CA VAL A 62 0.61 -7.94 2.17
C VAL A 62 0.73 -9.45 2.05
N THR A 63 -0.38 -10.16 2.23
CA THR A 63 -0.45 -11.59 1.89
C THR A 63 -0.44 -11.78 0.37
N ASP A 64 -0.19 -13.02 -0.06
CA ASP A 64 -0.21 -13.40 -1.47
C ASP A 64 -1.59 -13.15 -2.11
N ASP A 65 -2.66 -13.55 -1.42
CA ASP A 65 -4.05 -13.30 -1.83
C ASP A 65 -4.33 -11.81 -2.09
N VAL A 66 -3.88 -10.93 -1.18
CA VAL A 66 -4.03 -9.49 -1.33
C VAL A 66 -3.15 -8.96 -2.46
N TYR A 67 -1.93 -9.49 -2.61
CA TYR A 67 -1.05 -9.11 -3.69
C TYR A 67 -1.63 -9.48 -5.05
N GLU A 68 -2.23 -10.65 -5.21
CA GLU A 68 -2.81 -11.11 -6.48
C GLU A 68 -4.13 -10.41 -6.80
N ASN A 69 -5.06 -10.35 -5.85
CA ASN A 69 -6.40 -9.80 -6.07
C ASN A 69 -6.48 -8.27 -5.92
N GLY A 70 -5.52 -7.68 -5.20
CA GLY A 70 -5.49 -6.23 -4.92
C GLY A 70 -4.78 -5.39 -5.98
N LYS A 71 -4.17 -5.99 -7.01
CA LYS A 71 -3.42 -5.26 -8.05
C LYS A 71 -4.29 -4.22 -8.76
N GLU A 72 -5.53 -4.58 -9.08
CA GLU A 72 -6.46 -3.67 -9.74
C GLU A 72 -6.85 -2.52 -8.80
N MET A 73 -7.06 -2.79 -7.50
CA MET A 73 -7.36 -1.75 -6.52
C MET A 73 -6.22 -0.72 -6.39
N VAL A 74 -4.97 -1.19 -6.46
CA VAL A 74 -3.78 -0.31 -6.42
C VAL A 74 -3.55 0.40 -7.75
N ARG A 75 -3.72 -0.28 -8.88
CA ARG A 75 -3.64 0.32 -10.23
C ARG A 75 -4.65 1.44 -10.43
N HIS A 76 -5.85 1.24 -9.90
CA HIS A 76 -6.93 2.25 -9.91
C HIS A 76 -6.87 3.19 -8.71
N GLY A 77 -5.86 3.10 -7.84
CA GLY A 77 -5.79 3.85 -6.58
C GLY A 77 -6.10 5.33 -6.75
N VAL A 78 -6.80 5.94 -5.78
CA VAL A 78 -7.27 7.35 -5.62
C VAL A 78 -8.00 8.01 -6.77
N GLN A 79 -7.81 7.55 -8.00
CA GLN A 79 -8.61 7.97 -9.13
C GLN A 79 -9.92 7.19 -9.07
N THR A 80 -10.76 7.62 -8.11
CA THR A 80 -12.20 7.59 -8.33
C THR A 80 -12.40 8.12 -9.73
N GLN A 81 -12.85 7.24 -10.63
CA GLN A 81 -13.32 7.63 -11.96
C GLN A 81 -14.34 8.75 -11.72
N HIS A 82 -13.94 9.98 -12.07
CA HIS A 82 -14.84 11.11 -12.20
C HIS A 82 -15.81 10.86 -13.36
#